data_AF-A0A0F3NE32-F1
#
_entry.id   AF-A0A0F3NE32-F1
#
_cell.length_a   1.000
_cell.length_b   1.000
_cell.length_c   1.000
_cell.angle_alpha   90.00
_cell.angle_beta   90.00
_cell.angle_gamma   90.00
#
_symmetry.space_group_name_H-M   'P 1'
#
loop_
_entity.id
_entity.type
_entity.pdbx_description
1 polymer ?
#
loop_
_entity_poly.entity_id
_entity_poly.type
_entity_poly.pdbx_seq_one_letter_code
_entity_poly.pdbx_strand_id
1 'polypeptide(L)'
;MQFTKFIKLVFETVSPGSTYVNNWHIRVMADRLQAAHEGKIKRLIVNVPPRMMKSICVSVAWPAWILGLNPCARIIVASYSQLLSEKLSLDTKCVLQSSWYRAIFPEVEISKLQNSRRKFITTKLGYRMATSVGGTVTGEGEMF
;
A
#
# COMPACT_ATOMS: atom_id res chain seq x y z
N MET A 1 4.31 -0.18 -16.57
CA MET A 1 4.16 1.15 -15.93
C MET A 1 5.27 1.33 -14.90
N GLN A 2 5.92 2.51 -14.80
CA GLN A 2 6.93 2.76 -13.76
C GLN A 2 6.27 3.07 -12.41
N PHE A 3 6.81 2.54 -11.31
CA PHE A 3 6.24 2.71 -9.96
C PHE A 3 6.19 4.19 -9.52
N THR A 4 7.13 5.03 -9.96
CA THR A 4 7.12 6.49 -9.73
C THR A 4 5.88 7.18 -10.30
N LYS A 5 5.44 6.80 -11.51
CA LYS A 5 4.20 7.33 -12.12
C LYS A 5 2.97 6.85 -11.35
N PHE A 6 2.99 5.61 -10.89
CA PHE A 6 1.92 5.06 -10.06
C PHE A 6 1.77 5.81 -8.73
N ILE A 7 2.89 6.12 -8.05
CA ILE A 7 2.87 6.91 -6.81
C ILE A 7 2.19 8.26 -7.02
N LYS A 8 2.42 8.93 -8.16
CA LYS A 8 1.77 10.20 -8.48
C LYS A 8 0.25 10.05 -8.56
N LEU A 9 -0.25 9.05 -9.30
CA LEU A 9 -1.69 8.78 -9.41
C LEU A 9 -2.34 8.46 -8.05
N VAL A 10 -1.65 7.66 -7.23
CA VAL A 10 -2.07 7.35 -5.87
C VAL A 10 -2.18 8.61 -5.02
N PHE A 11 -1.18 9.49 -5.09
CA PHE A 11 -1.18 10.74 -4.34
C PHE A 11 -2.33 11.65 -4.74
N GLU A 12 -2.57 11.82 -6.05
CA GLU A 12 -3.69 12.62 -6.57
C GLU A 12 -5.05 12.07 -6.13
N THR A 13 -5.16 10.74 -5.98
CA THR A 13 -6.39 10.08 -5.49
C THR A 13 -6.61 10.30 -4.00
N VAL A 14 -5.57 10.18 -3.18
CA VAL A 14 -5.67 10.24 -1.71
C VAL A 14 -5.63 11.67 -1.18
N SER A 15 -5.04 12.61 -1.94
CA SER A 15 -4.84 14.00 -1.51
C SER A 15 -5.09 14.97 -2.67
N PRO A 16 -6.34 15.05 -3.18
CA PRO A 16 -6.66 15.88 -4.35
C PRO A 16 -6.45 17.39 -4.11
N GLY A 17 -6.47 17.84 -2.86
CA GLY A 17 -6.22 19.24 -2.49
C GLY A 17 -4.74 19.60 -2.30
N SER A 18 -3.81 18.67 -2.51
CA SER A 18 -2.37 18.90 -2.35
C SER A 18 -1.64 18.77 -3.68
N THR A 19 -0.68 19.66 -3.95
CA THR A 19 0.13 19.57 -5.17
C THR A 19 1.22 18.52 -4.99
N TYR A 20 1.28 17.56 -5.92
CA TYR A 20 2.37 16.60 -5.96
C TYR A 20 3.68 17.29 -6.35
N VAL A 21 4.62 17.38 -5.42
CA VAL A 21 5.97 17.90 -5.70
C VAL A 21 6.91 16.74 -5.97
N ASN A 22 7.29 16.57 -7.23
CA ASN A 22 8.25 15.55 -7.64
C ASN A 22 9.65 15.92 -7.14
N ASN A 23 10.10 15.29 -6.07
CA ASN A 23 11.43 15.44 -5.51
C ASN A 23 12.28 14.18 -5.70
N TRP A 24 13.60 14.36 -5.70
CA TRP A 24 14.58 13.28 -5.90
C TRP A 24 14.38 12.12 -4.89
N HIS A 25 14.03 12.42 -3.64
CA HIS A 25 13.85 11.41 -2.60
C HIS A 25 12.68 10.47 -2.91
N ILE A 26 11.64 10.92 -3.62
CA ILE A 26 10.53 10.06 -4.04
C ILE A 26 11.00 9.02 -5.05
N ARG A 27 11.89 9.43 -5.98
CA ARG A 27 12.48 8.52 -6.96
C ARG A 27 13.35 7.46 -6.29
N VAL A 28 14.18 7.87 -5.33
CA VAL A 28 15.02 6.95 -4.54
C VAL A 28 14.16 5.98 -3.73
N MET A 29 13.11 6.46 -3.05
CA MET A 29 12.19 5.58 -2.32
C MET A 29 11.50 4.58 -3.26
N ALA A 30 11.02 5.04 -4.42
CA ALA A 30 10.37 4.19 -5.40
C ALA A 30 11.31 3.08 -5.91
N ASP A 31 12.55 3.42 -6.25
CA ASP A 31 13.58 2.48 -6.69
C ASP A 31 13.89 1.43 -5.61
N ARG A 32 14.10 1.85 -4.36
CA ARG A 32 14.37 0.93 -3.24
C ARG A 32 13.18 0.03 -2.91
N LEU A 33 11.96 0.54 -2.98
CA LEU A 33 10.74 -0.26 -2.79
C LEU A 33 10.53 -1.27 -3.91
N GLN A 34 10.89 -0.90 -5.15
CA GLN A 34 10.85 -1.82 -6.28
C GLN A 34 11.91 -2.92 -6.14
N ALA A 35 13.14 -2.58 -5.76
CA ALA A 35 14.19 -3.56 -5.45
C ALA A 35 13.79 -4.49 -4.29
N ALA A 36 13.03 -3.99 -3.30
CA ALA A 36 12.48 -4.82 -2.23
C ALA A 36 11.39 -5.79 -2.75
N HIS A 37 10.53 -5.33 -3.65
CA HIS A 37 9.54 -6.19 -4.29
C HIS A 37 10.18 -7.29 -5.15
N GLU A 38 11.25 -6.97 -5.88
CA GLU A 38 12.02 -7.93 -6.69
C GLU A 38 12.86 -8.90 -5.85
N GLY A 39 12.82 -8.82 -4.51
CA GLY A 39 13.57 -9.69 -3.61
C GLY A 39 15.07 -9.36 -3.50
N LYS A 40 15.57 -8.34 -4.22
CA LYS A 40 16.96 -7.85 -4.12
C LYS A 40 17.25 -7.26 -2.75
N ILE A 41 16.26 -6.64 -2.12
CA ILE A 41 16.34 -6.11 -0.76
C ILE A 41 15.32 -6.81 0.13
N LYS A 42 15.78 -7.62 1.08
CA LYS A 42 14.89 -8.32 2.03
C LYS A 42 14.44 -7.43 3.19
N ARG A 43 15.26 -6.43 3.57
CA ARG A 43 15.01 -5.53 4.70
C ARG A 43 15.39 -4.11 4.29
N LEU A 44 14.42 -3.20 4.29
CA LEU A 44 14.59 -1.81 3.90
C LEU A 44 14.18 -0.90 5.06
N ILE A 45 15.06 0.02 5.45
CA ILE A 45 14.77 1.09 6.40
C ILE A 45 14.79 2.42 5.65
N VAL A 46 13.74 3.22 5.82
CA VAL A 46 13.58 4.53 5.15
C VAL A 46 13.48 5.63 6.21
N ASN A 47 14.56 6.40 6.35
CA ASN A 47 14.65 7.53 7.29
C ASN A 47 14.44 8.84 6.54
N VAL A 48 13.23 9.40 6.64
CA VAL A 48 12.84 10.64 5.95
C VAL A 48 12.03 11.52 6.91
N PRO A 49 12.21 12.85 6.91
CA PRO A 49 11.45 13.76 7.76
C PRO A 49 9.92 13.66 7.60
N PRO A 50 9.15 14.10 8.60
CA PRO A 50 7.69 14.10 8.53
C PRO A 50 7.17 14.96 7.36
N ARG A 51 5.94 14.66 6.91
CA ARG A 51 5.26 15.32 5.77
C ARG A 51 5.89 15.12 4.38
N MET A 52 6.91 14.28 4.25
CA MET A 52 7.52 13.92 2.96
C MET A 52 6.86 12.72 2.26
N MET A 53 5.54 12.54 2.42
CA MET A 53 4.76 11.52 1.69
C MET A 53 5.16 10.04 1.92
N LYS A 54 6.13 9.76 2.79
CA LYS A 54 6.66 8.42 3.07
C LYS A 54 5.57 7.38 3.37
N SER A 55 4.58 7.75 4.18
CA SER A 55 3.48 6.85 4.56
C SER A 55 2.57 6.55 3.37
N ILE A 56 2.33 7.51 2.47
CA ILE A 56 1.57 7.28 1.25
C ILE A 56 2.34 6.35 0.32
N CYS A 57 3.64 6.61 0.10
CA CYS A 57 4.47 5.75 -0.76
C CYS A 57 4.56 4.30 -0.25
N VAL A 58 4.87 4.12 1.05
CA VAL A 58 5.19 2.80 1.62
C VAL A 58 3.93 2.05 2.06
N SER A 59 2.93 2.74 2.62
CA SER A 59 1.78 2.09 3.27
C SER A 59 0.50 2.09 2.42
N VAL A 60 0.47 2.85 1.32
CA VAL A 60 -0.68 2.94 0.40
C VAL A 60 -0.28 2.51 -1.02
N ALA A 61 0.63 3.25 -1.65
CA ALA A 61 1.03 3.01 -3.03
C ALA A 61 1.73 1.65 -3.19
N TRP A 62 2.65 1.30 -2.31
CA TRP A 62 3.38 0.03 -2.44
C TRP A 62 2.48 -1.20 -2.27
N PRO A 63 1.61 -1.30 -1.23
CA PRO A 63 0.63 -2.40 -1.16
C PRO A 63 -0.32 -2.45 -2.35
N ALA A 64 -0.82 -1.30 -2.82
CA ALA A 64 -1.70 -1.24 -3.98
C ALA A 64 -0.99 -1.72 -5.26
N TRP A 65 0.30 -1.40 -5.41
CA TRP A 65 1.12 -1.87 -6.52
C TRP A 65 1.35 -3.38 -6.47
N ILE A 66 1.70 -3.92 -5.29
CA ILE A 66 1.91 -5.36 -5.11
C ILE A 66 0.63 -6.13 -5.41
N LEU A 67 -0.53 -5.68 -4.90
CA LEU A 67 -1.82 -6.30 -5.21
C LEU A 67 -2.18 -6.20 -6.69
N GLY A 68 -1.81 -5.09 -7.34
CA GLY A 68 -1.95 -4.88 -8.79
C GLY A 68 -1.23 -5.94 -9.61
N LEU A 69 0.00 -6.25 -9.22
CA LEU A 69 0.83 -7.25 -9.89
C LEU A 69 0.47 -8.70 -9.48
N ASN A 70 0.09 -8.90 -8.22
CA ASN A 70 -0.28 -10.19 -7.68
C ASN A 70 -1.50 -10.05 -6.75
N PRO A 71 -2.72 -10.30 -7.26
CA PRO A 71 -3.92 -10.18 -6.44
C PRO A 71 -4.01 -11.23 -5.33
N CYS A 72 -3.18 -12.27 -5.34
CA CYS A 72 -3.09 -13.28 -4.27
C CYS A 72 -2.11 -12.88 -3.14
N ALA A 73 -1.42 -11.74 -3.28
CA ALA A 73 -0.42 -11.31 -2.30
C ALA A 73 -1.03 -11.05 -0.93
N ARG A 74 -0.24 -11.35 0.11
CA ARG A 74 -0.61 -11.19 1.52
C ARG A 74 0.28 -10.11 2.13
N ILE A 75 -0.33 -9.01 2.57
CA ILE A 75 0.40 -7.81 2.97
C ILE A 75 -0.05 -7.39 4.37
N ILE A 76 0.91 -7.19 5.26
CA ILE A 76 0.68 -6.63 6.58
C ILE A 76 1.32 -5.24 6.62
N VAL A 77 0.53 -4.25 6.99
CA VAL A 77 0.99 -2.87 7.17
C VAL A 77 0.81 -2.50 8.64
N ALA A 78 1.92 -2.27 9.32
CA ALA A 78 1.94 -1.82 10.70
C ALA A 78 2.19 -0.32 10.78
N SER A 79 1.55 0.37 11.72
CA SER A 79 1.82 1.77 12.03
C SER A 79 1.75 1.99 13.54
N TYR A 80 2.31 3.10 14.02
CA TYR A 80 2.34 3.39 15.46
C TYR A 80 0.96 3.34 16.12
N SER A 81 -0.02 4.03 15.53
CA SER A 81 -1.41 4.06 16.00
C SER A 81 -2.31 3.19 15.11
N GLN A 82 -3.25 2.48 15.74
CA GLN A 82 -4.28 1.69 15.05
C GLN A 82 -5.14 2.57 14.12
N LEU A 83 -5.54 3.76 14.59
CA LEU A 83 -6.31 4.73 13.80
C LEU A 83 -5.55 5.15 12.54
N LEU A 84 -4.24 5.39 12.65
CA LEU A 84 -3.41 5.74 11.49
C LEU A 84 -3.31 4.57 10.51
N SER A 85 -3.13 3.35 11.02
CA SER A 85 -3.06 2.13 10.21
C SER A 85 -4.35 1.89 9.41
N GLU A 86 -5.50 2.08 10.06
CA GLU A 86 -6.82 1.97 9.47
C GLU A 86 -7.09 3.08 8.44
N LYS A 87 -6.66 4.32 8.71
CA LYS A 87 -6.73 5.40 7.72
C LYS A 87 -5.97 5.02 6.45
N LEU A 88 -4.72 4.58 6.57
CA LEU A 88 -3.91 4.16 5.42
C LEU A 88 -4.54 2.95 4.69
N SER A 89 -5.28 2.11 5.41
CA SER A 89 -6.07 1.02 4.80
C SER A 89 -7.17 1.54 3.90
N LEU A 90 -7.93 2.51 4.39
CA LEU A 90 -8.99 3.16 3.64
C LEU A 90 -8.45 3.90 2.43
N ASP A 91 -7.33 4.61 2.58
CA ASP A 91 -6.65 5.28 1.47
C ASP A 91 -6.25 4.26 0.38
N THR A 92 -5.74 3.08 0.79
CA THR A 92 -5.42 1.98 -0.14
C THR A 92 -6.68 1.48 -0.86
N LYS A 93 -7.78 1.29 -0.13
CA LYS A 93 -9.07 0.86 -0.73
C LYS A 93 -9.60 1.88 -1.72
N CYS A 94 -9.51 3.17 -1.40
CA CYS A 94 -9.91 4.26 -2.30
C CYS A 94 -9.15 4.18 -3.63
N VAL A 95 -7.83 3.94 -3.57
CA VAL A 95 -7.00 3.70 -4.76
C VAL A 95 -7.48 2.48 -5.54
N LEU A 96 -7.67 1.33 -4.89
CA LEU A 96 -8.11 0.08 -5.55
C LEU A 96 -9.49 0.22 -6.21
N GLN A 97 -10.36 1.06 -5.65
CA GLN A 97 -11.71 1.30 -6.16
C GLN A 97 -11.77 2.38 -7.26
N SER A 98 -10.68 3.14 -7.47
CA SER A 98 -10.61 4.17 -8.49
C SER A 98 -10.72 3.58 -9.90
N SER A 99 -11.33 4.35 -10.81
CA SER A 99 -11.53 3.94 -12.21
C SER A 99 -10.19 3.70 -12.92
N TRP A 100 -9.20 4.56 -12.69
CA TRP A 100 -7.88 4.44 -13.29
C TRP A 100 -7.14 3.18 -12.79
N TYR A 101 -7.27 2.83 -11.50
CA TYR A 101 -6.61 1.64 -10.98
C TYR A 101 -7.24 0.37 -11.58
N ARG A 102 -8.58 0.31 -11.65
CA ARG A 102 -9.29 -0.81 -12.27
C ARG A 102 -9.00 -0.94 -13.77
N ALA A 103 -8.78 0.17 -14.47
CA ALA A 103 -8.38 0.14 -15.87
C ALA A 103 -6.97 -0.46 -16.07
N ILE A 104 -6.07 -0.28 -15.09
CA ILE A 104 -4.70 -0.81 -15.14
C ILE A 104 -4.62 -2.25 -14.62
N PHE A 105 -5.37 -2.56 -13.56
CA PHE A 105 -5.38 -3.85 -12.87
C PHE A 105 -6.81 -4.40 -12.76
N PRO A 106 -7.42 -4.84 -13.88
CA PRO A 106 -8.81 -5.29 -13.89
C PRO A 106 -9.04 -6.56 -13.06
N GLU A 107 -7.99 -7.34 -12.80
CA GLU A 107 -8.06 -8.57 -12.00
C GLU A 107 -8.13 -8.33 -10.49
N VAL A 108 -7.85 -7.11 -10.03
CA VAL A 108 -7.88 -6.76 -8.60
C VAL A 108 -9.27 -6.27 -8.23
N GLU A 109 -10.06 -7.17 -7.66
CA GLU A 109 -11.35 -6.85 -7.09
C GLU A 109 -11.36 -7.14 -5.59
N ILE A 110 -11.92 -6.24 -4.79
CA ILE A 110 -12.09 -6.44 -3.34
C ILE A 110 -13.31 -7.33 -3.13
N SER A 111 -13.12 -8.45 -2.44
CA SER A 111 -14.20 -9.38 -2.13
C SER A 111 -15.21 -8.77 -1.15
N LYS A 112 -16.50 -9.06 -1.38
CA LYS A 112 -17.58 -8.68 -0.44
C LYS A 112 -17.54 -9.48 0.87
N LEU A 113 -16.87 -10.64 0.88
CA LEU A 113 -16.79 -11.52 2.05
C LEU A 113 -16.03 -10.89 3.22
N GLN A 114 -14.97 -10.13 2.92
CA GLN A 114 -14.17 -9.47 3.95
C GLN A 114 -13.64 -8.14 3.41
N ASN A 115 -14.27 -7.06 3.87
CA ASN A 115 -14.05 -5.70 3.39
C ASN A 115 -14.06 -4.66 4.52
N SER A 116 -13.41 -4.96 5.63
CA SER A 116 -13.35 -4.06 6.79
C SER A 116 -12.29 -2.94 6.62
N ARG A 117 -12.20 -2.04 7.60
CA ARG A 117 -11.10 -1.04 7.68
C ARG A 117 -9.78 -1.70 8.05
N ARG A 118 -9.83 -2.69 8.95
CA ARG A 118 -8.65 -3.39 9.45
C ARG A 118 -8.10 -4.41 8.44
N LYS A 119 -8.96 -5.16 7.77
CA LYS A 119 -8.56 -6.18 6.80
C LYS A 119 -9.54 -6.22 5.64
N PHE A 120 -9.01 -6.23 4.42
CA PHE A 120 -9.78 -6.54 3.23
C PHE A 120 -9.08 -7.64 2.44
N ILE A 121 -9.87 -8.46 1.77
CA ILE A 121 -9.39 -9.53 0.90
C ILE A 121 -9.77 -9.24 -0.56
N THR A 122 -8.96 -9.72 -1.49
CA THR A 122 -9.27 -9.70 -2.92
C THR A 122 -10.11 -10.92 -3.30
N THR A 123 -10.73 -10.90 -4.47
CA THR A 123 -11.44 -12.07 -5.04
C THR A 123 -10.52 -13.26 -5.28
N LYS A 124 -9.21 -13.03 -5.45
CA LYS A 124 -8.17 -14.07 -5.53
C LYS A 124 -7.55 -14.45 -4.17
N LEU A 125 -8.24 -14.16 -3.06
CA LEU A 125 -7.83 -14.53 -1.69
C LEU A 125 -6.51 -13.90 -1.19
N GLY A 126 -5.96 -12.90 -1.88
CA GLY A 126 -4.94 -12.02 -1.32
C GLY A 126 -5.55 -11.09 -0.29
N TYR A 127 -4.73 -10.46 0.55
CA TYR A 127 -5.24 -9.54 1.58
C TYR A 127 -4.26 -8.45 1.95
N ARG A 128 -4.81 -7.36 2.47
CA ARG A 128 -4.08 -6.34 3.22
C ARG A 128 -4.64 -6.24 4.62
N MET A 129 -3.78 -6.32 5.64
CA MET A 129 -4.13 -6.16 7.05
C MET A 129 -3.42 -4.93 7.65
N ALA A 130 -4.19 -4.08 8.33
CA ALA A 130 -3.72 -2.97 9.15
C ALA A 130 -3.56 -3.43 10.59
N THR A 131 -2.39 -3.18 11.17
CA THR A 131 -2.11 -3.43 12.59
C THR A 131 -1.37 -2.25 13.22
N SER A 132 -1.30 -2.23 14.55
CA SER A 132 -0.55 -1.26 15.34
C SER A 132 0.61 -1.90 16.11
N VAL A 133 1.52 -1.09 16.63
CA VAL A 133 2.54 -1.55 17.58
C VAL A 133 1.81 -2.07 18.82
N GLY A 134 1.99 -3.35 19.15
CA GLY A 134 1.27 -4.03 20.24
C GLY A 134 -0.08 -4.64 19.87
N GLY A 135 -0.55 -4.50 18.62
CA GLY A 135 -1.73 -5.21 18.14
C GLY A 135 -1.45 -6.72 17.98
N THR A 136 -2.42 -7.57 18.34
CA THR A 136 -2.32 -9.02 18.15
C THR A 136 -2.24 -9.34 16.66
N VAL A 137 -1.02 -9.62 16.17
CA VAL A 137 -0.75 -10.18 14.83
C VAL A 137 -0.72 -11.72 14.87
N THR A 138 -0.55 -12.28 16.07
CA THR A 138 -0.19 -13.66 16.39
C THR A 138 -1.28 -14.72 16.17
N GLY A 139 -2.35 -14.44 15.42
CA GLY A 139 -3.45 -15.40 15.21
C GLY A 139 -3.94 -15.58 13.77
N GLU A 140 -3.52 -14.75 12.81
CA GLU A 140 -4.11 -14.74 11.45
C GLU A 140 -3.10 -14.93 10.29
N GLY A 141 -1.83 -15.25 10.56
CA GLY A 141 -0.89 -15.52 9.47
C GLY A 141 0.57 -15.67 9.89
N GLU A 142 0.89 -16.78 10.56
CA GLU A 142 2.21 -17.39 10.47
C GLU A 142 2.06 -18.81 9.93
N MET A 143 2.19 -18.94 8.61
CA MET A 143 2.85 -20.10 8.03
C MET A 143 3.70 -19.53 6.89
N PHE A 144 5.01 -19.70 7.09
CA PHE A 144 6.11 -19.24 6.24
C PHE A 144 5.91 -19.57 4.76
#